data_AF-A0A381XKP1-F1
#
_entry.id   AF-A0A381XKP1-F1
#
_cell.length_a   1.000
_cell.length_b   1.000
_cell.length_c   1.000
_cell.angle_alpha   90.00
_cell.angle_beta   90.00
_cell.angle_gamma   90.00
#
_symmetry.space_group_name_H-M   'P 1'
#
loop_
_entity.id
_entity.type
_entity.pdbx_description
1 polymer ?
#
loop_
_entity_poly.entity_id
_entity_poly.type
_entity_poly.pdbx_seq_one_letter_code
_entity_poly.pdbx_strand_id
1 'polypeptide(L)'
;EFSLVSAKRRRGLALAIDYKHGQSCPSCIITSSSNTIEKAVQNLAARERTSDQNIGFIERNSGAARSRSMTTLATVRKWLGQTDYAGAVWTDGAPNFESVLGVEFSVATATAHLHSLEGESAAEAKRYISLAPDKVDTPLRRALSEQSWWVEQPY
;
A
#
# COMPACT_ATOMS: atom_id res chain seq x y z
N GLU A 1 -4.59 4.01 1.24
CA GLU A 1 -5.66 3.35 2.03
C GLU A 1 -5.42 1.84 2.03
N PHE A 2 -5.91 1.11 3.03
CA PHE A 2 -5.98 -0.35 3.05
C PHE A 2 -7.11 -0.86 2.14
N SER A 3 -7.03 -0.55 0.85
CA SER A 3 -8.06 -0.87 -0.15
C SER A 3 -7.63 -1.97 -1.14
N LEU A 4 -6.53 -2.66 -0.85
CA LEU A 4 -6.09 -3.85 -1.59
C LEU A 4 -6.34 -5.12 -0.77
N VAL A 5 -7.22 -6.00 -1.24
CA VAL A 5 -7.38 -7.35 -0.70
C VAL A 5 -6.17 -8.18 -1.13
N SER A 6 -5.39 -8.62 -0.14
CA SER A 6 -4.11 -9.28 -0.38
C SER A 6 -4.21 -10.80 -0.22
N ALA A 7 -3.94 -11.53 -1.31
CA ALA A 7 -3.78 -12.98 -1.25
C ALA A 7 -2.61 -13.39 -0.34
N LYS A 8 -1.49 -12.65 -0.39
CA LYS A 8 -0.31 -12.85 0.48
C LYS A 8 -0.65 -12.72 1.96
N ARG A 9 -1.64 -11.88 2.31
CA ARG A 9 -2.09 -11.64 3.69
C ARG A 9 -3.41 -12.34 4.00
N ARG A 10 -3.66 -13.49 3.37
CA ARG A 10 -4.84 -14.34 3.67
C ARG A 10 -6.16 -13.56 3.62
N ARG A 11 -6.35 -12.79 2.54
CA ARG A 11 -7.51 -11.89 2.32
C ARG A 11 -7.62 -10.70 3.27
N GLY A 12 -6.61 -10.46 4.11
CA GLY A 12 -6.44 -9.20 4.82
C GLY A 12 -6.23 -8.03 3.85
N LEU A 13 -6.44 -6.83 4.36
CA LEU A 13 -6.30 -5.60 3.58
C LEU A 13 -4.88 -5.05 3.64
N ALA A 14 -4.43 -4.49 2.53
CA ALA A 14 -3.11 -3.91 2.37
C ALA A 14 -3.14 -2.52 1.76
N LEU A 15 -2.09 -1.76 2.05
CA LEU A 15 -1.94 -0.40 1.56
C LEU A 15 -1.83 -0.37 0.04
N ALA A 16 -2.69 0.43 -0.57
CA ALA A 16 -2.58 0.90 -1.94
C ALA A 16 -2.59 2.44 -1.95
N ILE A 17 -1.99 3.01 -2.99
CA ILE A 17 -2.12 4.44 -3.29
C ILE A 17 -3.52 4.62 -3.88
N ASP A 18 -4.42 5.16 -3.06
CA ASP A 18 -5.84 5.27 -3.36
C ASP A 18 -6.26 6.73 -3.23
N TYR A 19 -6.44 7.40 -4.37
CA TYR A 19 -6.87 8.80 -4.43
C TYR A 19 -8.37 8.99 -4.27
N LYS A 20 -9.17 7.92 -4.40
CA LYS A 20 -10.63 8.00 -4.32
C LYS A 20 -11.11 7.89 -2.88
N HIS A 21 -10.56 6.92 -2.14
CA HIS A 21 -11.01 6.61 -0.79
C HIS A 21 -9.98 6.90 0.30
N GLY A 22 -8.71 7.07 -0.09
CA GLY A 22 -7.64 7.38 0.86
C GLY A 22 -7.55 8.86 1.22
N GLN A 23 -6.88 9.12 2.33
CA GLN A 23 -6.44 10.45 2.72
C GLN A 23 -4.93 10.57 2.58
N SER A 24 -4.45 11.78 2.25
CA SER A 24 -3.02 12.09 2.25
C SER A 24 -2.44 11.85 3.64
N CYS A 25 -1.43 10.99 3.72
CA CYS A 25 -0.66 10.73 4.93
C CYS A 25 0.82 10.50 4.56
N PRO A 26 1.75 10.78 5.48
CA PRO A 26 3.16 10.50 5.25
C PRO A 26 3.43 9.02 4.97
N SER A 27 4.37 8.75 4.05
CA SER A 27 4.88 7.40 3.80
C SER A 27 6.30 7.22 4.34
N CYS A 28 6.79 5.98 4.32
CA CYS A 28 8.18 5.65 4.59
C CYS A 28 8.96 5.56 3.29
N ILE A 29 10.24 5.92 3.36
CA ILE A 29 11.21 5.68 2.31
C ILE A 29 12.32 4.79 2.85
N ILE A 30 12.96 4.02 1.97
CA ILE A 30 14.17 3.26 2.25
C ILE A 30 15.12 3.41 1.06
N THR A 31 16.40 3.58 1.35
CA THR A 31 17.44 3.68 0.32
C THR A 31 17.68 2.31 -0.30
N SER A 32 17.66 2.23 -1.64
CA SER A 32 18.05 1.04 -2.38
C SER A 32 19.58 0.95 -2.49
N SER A 33 20.15 -0.25 -2.36
CA SER A 33 21.57 -0.50 -2.65
C SER A 33 21.83 -0.73 -4.15
N SER A 34 20.79 -0.84 -4.97
CA SER A 34 20.92 -1.00 -6.42
C SER A 34 21.39 0.29 -7.10
N ASN A 35 22.27 0.17 -8.08
CA ASN A 35 22.77 1.26 -8.90
C ASN A 35 21.93 1.52 -10.17
N THR A 36 20.95 0.67 -10.48
CA THR A 36 20.04 0.84 -11.62
C THR A 36 18.57 0.78 -11.19
N ILE A 37 17.71 1.49 -11.92
CA ILE A 37 16.28 1.52 -11.66
C ILE A 37 15.64 0.16 -11.92
N GLU A 38 16.08 -0.57 -12.95
CA GLU A 38 15.58 -1.90 -13.29
C GLU A 38 15.83 -2.89 -12.15
N LYS A 39 17.04 -2.85 -11.57
CA LYS A 39 17.37 -3.74 -10.45
C LYS A 39 16.59 -3.36 -9.19
N ALA A 40 16.37 -2.07 -8.95
CA ALA A 40 15.53 -1.60 -7.85
C ALA A 40 14.07 -2.06 -8.03
N VAL A 41 13.54 -2.01 -9.25
CA VAL A 41 12.21 -2.51 -9.61
C VAL A 41 12.10 -4.01 -9.33
N GLN A 42 13.02 -4.81 -9.85
CA GLN A 42 13.04 -6.27 -9.65
C GLN A 42 13.16 -6.65 -8.17
N ASN A 43 14.03 -5.97 -7.43
CA ASN A 43 14.21 -6.22 -5.99
C ASN A 43 12.91 -5.93 -5.23
N LEU A 44 12.23 -4.82 -5.54
CA LEU A 44 10.97 -4.48 -4.91
C LEU A 44 9.86 -5.46 -5.30
N ALA A 45 9.76 -5.83 -6.58
CA ALA A 45 8.81 -6.83 -7.07
C ALA A 45 8.96 -8.17 -6.34
N ALA A 46 10.20 -8.66 -6.22
CA ALA A 46 10.51 -9.89 -5.50
C ALA A 46 10.13 -9.81 -4.01
N ARG A 47 10.44 -8.69 -3.34
CA ARG A 47 10.07 -8.44 -1.94
C ARG A 47 8.55 -8.46 -1.75
N GLU A 48 7.83 -7.81 -2.65
CA GLU A 48 6.38 -7.75 -2.60
C GLU A 48 5.70 -9.03 -3.11
N ARG A 49 6.45 -9.95 -3.73
CA ARG A 49 5.95 -11.16 -4.40
C ARG A 49 4.93 -10.82 -5.49
N THR A 50 5.29 -9.87 -6.35
CA THR A 50 4.46 -9.39 -7.45
C THR A 50 5.26 -9.32 -8.74
N SER A 51 4.59 -9.05 -9.86
CA SER A 51 5.24 -8.78 -11.14
C SER A 51 5.85 -7.38 -11.15
N ASP A 52 6.94 -7.21 -11.89
CA ASP A 52 7.53 -5.89 -12.18
C ASP A 52 6.46 -4.92 -12.72
N GLN A 53 5.43 -5.38 -13.42
CA GLN A 53 4.33 -4.54 -13.91
C GLN A 53 3.52 -3.83 -12.81
N ASN A 54 3.60 -4.31 -11.56
CA ASN A 54 2.96 -3.69 -10.40
C ASN A 54 3.91 -2.77 -9.61
N ILE A 55 5.07 -2.45 -10.17
CA ILE A 55 6.05 -1.55 -9.55
C ILE A 55 6.14 -0.26 -10.35
N GLY A 56 5.85 0.86 -9.69
CA GLY A 56 6.04 2.18 -10.26
C GLY A 56 7.49 2.60 -10.10
N PHE A 57 7.99 3.38 -11.04
CA PHE A 57 9.33 3.95 -10.96
C PHE A 57 9.44 5.31 -11.65
N ILE A 58 10.46 6.06 -11.24
CA ILE A 58 10.96 7.24 -11.96
C ILE A 58 12.49 7.27 -11.86
N GLU A 59 13.15 7.52 -12.97
CA GLU A 59 14.57 7.81 -13.03
C GLU A 59 14.78 9.30 -13.36
N ARG A 60 15.62 9.99 -12.58
CA ARG A 60 15.83 11.43 -12.70
C ARG A 60 16.48 11.81 -14.02
N ASN A 61 17.53 11.08 -14.41
CA ASN A 61 18.44 11.52 -15.47
C ASN A 61 17.95 11.17 -16.87
N SER A 62 17.39 9.98 -17.07
CA SER A 62 16.79 9.60 -18.37
C SER A 62 15.38 10.11 -18.56
N GLY A 63 14.68 10.47 -17.47
CA GLY A 63 13.26 10.77 -17.48
C GLY A 63 12.35 9.53 -17.59
N ALA A 64 12.92 8.32 -17.67
CA ALA A 64 12.17 7.08 -17.72
C ALA A 64 11.27 6.96 -16.48
N ALA A 65 10.02 6.59 -16.70
CA ALA A 65 9.05 6.48 -15.64
C ALA A 65 7.92 5.54 -16.00
N ARG A 66 7.33 4.92 -14.98
CA ARG A 66 6.10 4.15 -15.11
C ARG A 66 5.28 4.31 -13.85
N SER A 67 3.99 4.51 -14.03
CA SER A 67 2.99 4.31 -12.98
C SER A 67 1.64 4.02 -13.60
N ARG A 68 0.78 3.30 -12.88
CA ARG A 68 -0.64 3.18 -13.20
C ARG A 68 -1.41 4.50 -13.05
N SER A 69 -0.86 5.45 -12.29
CA SER A 69 -1.50 6.73 -11.99
C SER A 69 -0.58 7.89 -12.32
N MET A 70 -1.05 8.75 -13.23
CA MET A 70 -0.35 10.00 -13.54
C MET A 70 -0.26 10.93 -12.32
N THR A 71 -1.26 10.90 -11.44
CA THR A 71 -1.25 11.65 -10.18
C THR A 71 -0.17 11.14 -9.23
N THR A 72 -0.01 9.81 -9.10
CA THR A 72 1.09 9.22 -8.32
C THR A 72 2.42 9.63 -8.90
N LEU A 73 2.58 9.49 -10.22
CA LEU A 73 3.83 9.81 -10.88
C LEU A 73 4.21 11.28 -10.71
N ALA A 74 3.25 12.21 -10.84
CA ALA A 74 3.48 13.63 -10.60
C ALA A 74 3.87 13.92 -9.15
N THR A 75 3.21 13.26 -8.19
CA THR A 75 3.51 13.40 -6.75
C THR A 75 4.93 12.93 -6.43
N VAL A 76 5.30 11.74 -6.90
CA VAL A 76 6.64 11.18 -6.70
C VAL A 76 7.70 12.00 -7.42
N ARG A 77 7.42 12.51 -8.63
CA ARG A 77 8.33 13.39 -9.37
C ARG A 77 8.60 14.69 -8.61
N LYS A 78 7.56 15.31 -8.04
CA LYS A 78 7.70 16.53 -7.22
C LYS A 78 8.55 16.24 -5.97
N TRP A 79 8.28 15.14 -5.27
CA TRP A 79 9.07 14.71 -4.12
C TRP A 79 10.53 14.45 -4.50
N LEU A 80 10.78 13.72 -5.60
CA LEU A 80 12.11 13.41 -6.09
C LEU A 80 12.91 14.70 -6.35
N GLY A 81 12.29 15.71 -6.96
CA GLY A 81 12.90 17.02 -7.21
C GLY A 81 13.41 17.75 -5.96
N GLN A 82 12.96 17.35 -4.76
CA GLN A 82 13.36 17.91 -3.46
C GLN A 82 14.36 17.04 -2.70
N THR A 83 14.94 16.04 -3.36
CA THR A 83 15.89 15.07 -2.78
C THR A 83 17.09 14.87 -3.69
N ASP A 84 18.14 14.24 -3.16
CA ASP A 84 19.35 13.89 -3.92
C ASP A 84 19.29 12.48 -4.54
N TYR A 85 18.14 11.81 -4.47
CA TYR A 85 17.99 10.47 -5.05
C TYR A 85 18.04 10.51 -6.59
N ALA A 86 18.71 9.53 -7.20
CA ALA A 86 18.77 9.37 -8.66
C ALA A 86 17.46 8.83 -9.26
N GLY A 87 16.59 8.26 -8.43
CA GLY A 87 15.30 7.71 -8.85
C GLY A 87 14.50 7.21 -7.67
N ALA A 88 13.29 6.72 -7.94
CA ALA A 88 12.38 6.18 -6.94
C ALA A 88 11.65 4.96 -7.50
N VAL A 89 11.38 3.98 -6.63
CA VAL A 89 10.52 2.83 -6.92
C VAL A 89 9.49 2.68 -5.82
N TRP A 90 8.28 2.24 -6.15
CA TRP A 90 7.24 2.01 -5.16
C TRP A 90 6.31 0.87 -5.61
N THR A 91 5.65 0.23 -4.65
CA THR A 91 4.59 -0.71 -4.93
C THR A 91 3.43 0.06 -5.49
N ASP A 92 3.23 -0.07 -6.79
CA ASP A 92 2.20 0.62 -7.51
C ASP A 92 1.13 -0.41 -7.77
N GLY A 93 0.47 -0.92 -6.73
CA GLY A 93 -0.65 -1.87 -6.80
C GLY A 93 -1.99 -1.13 -6.82
N ALA A 94 -2.96 -1.58 -7.62
CA ALA A 94 -4.29 -0.96 -7.63
C ALA A 94 -5.10 -1.44 -6.43
N PRO A 95 -5.91 -0.55 -5.84
CA PRO A 95 -7.07 -0.97 -5.08
C PRO A 95 -7.88 -2.01 -5.88
N ASN A 96 -8.26 -3.10 -5.24
CA ASN A 96 -9.01 -4.19 -5.85
C ASN A 96 -10.19 -4.66 -4.96
N PHE A 97 -10.52 -3.89 -3.93
CA PHE A 97 -11.53 -4.27 -2.96
C PHE A 97 -12.88 -4.60 -3.62
N GLU A 98 -13.38 -3.71 -4.47
CA GLU A 98 -14.65 -3.90 -5.17
C GLU A 98 -14.61 -5.07 -6.15
N SER A 99 -13.54 -5.21 -6.94
CA SER A 99 -13.43 -6.30 -7.90
C SER A 99 -13.29 -7.68 -7.24
N VAL A 100 -12.74 -7.74 -6.01
CA VAL A 100 -12.55 -8.99 -5.27
C VAL A 100 -13.73 -9.35 -4.37
N LEU A 101 -14.39 -8.36 -3.75
CA LEU A 101 -15.45 -8.58 -2.77
C LEU A 101 -16.85 -8.29 -3.32
N GLY A 102 -16.97 -7.71 -4.52
CA GLY A 102 -18.24 -7.38 -5.15
C GLY A 102 -18.99 -6.22 -4.50
N VAL A 103 -18.33 -5.49 -3.60
CA VAL A 103 -18.90 -4.34 -2.88
C VAL A 103 -17.92 -3.17 -2.90
N GLU A 104 -18.42 -1.95 -3.10
CA GLU A 104 -17.57 -0.76 -3.17
C GLU A 104 -16.76 -0.58 -1.88
N PHE A 105 -15.53 -0.08 -2.02
CA PHE A 105 -14.74 0.29 -0.86
C PHE A 105 -15.36 1.46 -0.11
N SER A 106 -15.57 1.27 1.18
CA SER A 106 -15.83 2.30 2.17
C SER A 106 -15.18 1.86 3.48
N VAL A 107 -14.97 2.79 4.41
CA VAL A 107 -14.48 2.42 5.76
C VAL A 107 -15.42 1.40 6.42
N ALA A 108 -16.73 1.53 6.23
CA ALA A 108 -17.72 0.61 6.78
C ALA A 108 -17.62 -0.80 6.17
N THR A 109 -17.59 -0.91 4.83
CA THR A 109 -17.48 -2.21 4.14
C THR A 109 -16.12 -2.88 4.38
N ALA A 110 -15.04 -2.10 4.46
CA ALA A 110 -13.71 -2.60 4.81
C ALA A 110 -13.64 -3.12 6.26
N THR A 111 -14.26 -2.40 7.21
CA THR A 111 -14.38 -2.84 8.61
C THR A 111 -15.20 -4.12 8.71
N ALA A 112 -16.33 -4.20 8.02
CA ALA A 112 -17.16 -5.40 7.97
C ALA A 112 -16.41 -6.61 7.37
N HIS A 113 -15.65 -6.40 6.29
CA HIS A 113 -14.80 -7.44 5.71
C HIS A 113 -13.77 -7.95 6.73
N LEU A 114 -13.03 -7.05 7.39
CA LEU A 114 -12.05 -7.43 8.40
C LEU A 114 -12.68 -8.18 9.59
N HIS A 115 -13.87 -7.77 10.04
CA HIS A 115 -14.61 -8.43 11.12
C HIS A 115 -15.10 -9.83 10.75
N SER A 116 -15.30 -10.11 9.46
CA SER A 116 -15.70 -11.44 8.97
C SER A 116 -14.54 -12.41 8.76
N LEU A 117 -13.29 -11.95 8.90
CA LEU A 117 -12.14 -12.84 8.84
C LEU A 117 -12.07 -13.68 10.12
N GLU A 118 -11.64 -14.94 9.97
CA GLU A 118 -11.48 -15.87 11.10
C GLU A 118 -10.08 -16.48 11.13
N GLY A 119 -9.72 -17.02 12.30
CA GLY A 119 -8.48 -17.76 12.52
C GLY A 119 -7.23 -17.00 12.08
N GLU A 120 -6.37 -17.66 11.30
CA GLU A 120 -5.11 -17.06 10.91
C GLU A 120 -5.25 -15.87 9.94
N SER A 121 -6.39 -15.75 9.24
CA SER A 121 -6.66 -14.62 8.35
C SER A 121 -6.91 -13.35 9.16
N ALA A 122 -7.71 -13.48 10.24
CA ALA A 122 -7.98 -12.39 11.16
C ALA A 122 -6.70 -11.94 11.87
N ALA A 123 -5.91 -12.90 12.38
CA ALA A 123 -4.63 -12.61 13.05
C ALA A 123 -3.64 -11.89 12.12
N GLU A 124 -3.44 -12.38 10.89
CA GLU A 124 -2.51 -11.74 9.94
C GLU A 124 -2.98 -10.33 9.53
N ALA A 125 -4.29 -10.13 9.34
CA ALA A 125 -4.84 -8.81 9.04
C ALA A 125 -4.61 -7.84 10.20
N LYS A 126 -4.91 -8.26 11.43
CA LYS A 126 -4.68 -7.47 12.65
C LYS A 126 -3.21 -7.13 12.83
N ARG A 127 -2.32 -8.13 12.74
CA ARG A 127 -0.87 -7.95 12.83
C ARG A 127 -0.38 -6.92 11.82
N TYR A 128 -0.76 -7.08 10.55
CA TYR A 128 -0.22 -6.23 9.50
C TYR A 128 -0.67 -4.77 9.62
N ILE A 129 -1.96 -4.54 9.85
CA ILE A 129 -2.52 -3.20 9.98
C ILE A 129 -2.01 -2.53 11.25
N SER A 130 -1.89 -3.28 12.36
CA SER A 130 -1.42 -2.74 13.64
C SER A 130 0.08 -2.42 13.63
N LEU A 131 0.90 -3.18 12.89
CA LEU A 131 2.34 -2.93 12.75
C LEU A 131 2.68 -1.91 11.66
N ALA A 132 1.69 -1.35 10.96
CA ALA A 132 1.94 -0.25 10.04
C ALA A 132 2.43 0.98 10.82
N PRO A 133 3.46 1.71 10.34
CA PRO A 133 4.01 2.86 11.05
C PRO A 133 2.93 3.89 11.40
N ASP A 134 3.00 4.50 12.57
CA ASP A 134 1.94 5.40 13.09
C ASP A 134 1.58 6.54 12.13
N LYS A 135 2.58 7.08 11.42
CA LYS A 135 2.38 8.12 10.41
C LYS A 135 1.53 7.71 9.20
N VAL A 136 1.35 6.40 8.97
CA VAL A 136 0.43 5.87 7.95
C VAL A 136 -0.98 5.89 8.52
N ASP A 137 -1.48 7.09 8.82
CA ASP A 137 -2.75 7.33 9.49
C ASP A 137 -3.88 7.41 8.44
N THR A 138 -4.47 6.24 8.13
CA THR A 138 -5.55 6.15 7.14
C THR A 138 -6.93 6.18 7.80
N PRO A 139 -7.98 6.62 7.07
CA PRO A 139 -9.36 6.55 7.55
C PRO A 139 -9.75 5.19 8.14
N LEU A 140 -9.39 4.08 7.48
CA LEU A 140 -9.67 2.75 8.02
C LEU A 140 -8.98 2.49 9.37
N ARG A 141 -7.70 2.88 9.53
CA ARG A 141 -6.97 2.67 10.79
C ARG A 141 -7.60 3.44 11.96
N ARG A 142 -8.02 4.69 11.73
CA ARG A 142 -8.74 5.47 12.75
C ARG A 142 -10.03 4.79 13.16
N ALA A 143 -10.86 4.39 12.20
CA ALA A 143 -12.11 3.70 12.48
C ALA A 143 -11.90 2.38 13.24
N LEU A 144 -10.89 1.58 12.85
CA LEU A 144 -10.56 0.33 13.55
C LEU A 144 -10.07 0.55 14.98
N SER A 145 -9.44 1.69 15.28
CA SER A 145 -9.00 2.02 16.65
C SER A 145 -10.16 2.28 17.61
N GLU A 146 -11.35 2.56 17.08
CA GLU A 146 -12.59 2.78 17.84
C GLU A 146 -13.40 1.48 18.02
N GLN A 147 -12.98 0.37 17.39
CA GLN A 147 -13.68 -0.91 17.46
C GLN A 147 -13.11 -1.81 18.56
N SER A 148 -13.89 -2.14 19.59
CA SER A 148 -13.45 -3.00 20.70
C SER A 148 -12.97 -4.36 20.22
N TRP A 149 -13.73 -5.02 19.34
CA TRP A 149 -13.38 -6.32 18.77
C TRP A 149 -12.02 -6.29 18.05
N TRP A 150 -11.66 -5.16 17.43
CA TRP A 150 -10.37 -5.03 16.76
C TRP A 150 -9.26 -4.78 17.78
N VAL A 151 -9.47 -3.87 18.73
CA VAL A 151 -8.48 -3.48 19.74
C VAL A 151 -8.10 -4.65 20.63
N GLU A 152 -9.10 -5.44 21.05
CA GLU A 152 -8.94 -6.56 21.99
C GLU A 152 -8.46 -7.84 21.31
N GLN A 153 -8.59 -7.96 19.99
CA GLN A 153 -8.18 -9.15 19.26
C GLN A 153 -6.64 -9.34 19.28
N PRO A 154 -6.15 -10.52 19.72
CA PRO A 154 -4.73 -10.87 19.62
C PRO A 154 -4.31 -11.20 18.19
N TYR A 155 -3.02 -11.11 17.90
CA TYR A 155 -2.45 -11.44 16.59
C TYR A 155 -1.08 -12.11 16.68
#